data_AF-A0A7V9N4B4-F1
#
_entry.id   AF-A0A7V9N4B4-F1
#
_cell.length_a   1.000
_cell.length_b   1.000
_cell.length_c   1.000
_cell.angle_alpha   90.00
_cell.angle_beta   90.00
_cell.angle_gamma   90.00
#
_symmetry.space_group_name_H-M   'P 1'
#
loop_
_entity.id
_entity.type
_entity.pdbx_description
1 polymer ?
#
loop_
_entity_poly.entity_id
_entity_poly.type
_entity_poly.pdbx_seq_one_letter_code
_entity_poly.pdbx_strand_id
1 'polypeptide(L)'
;MSDPIPSIPYLPIASHGVIGDRRTAALIAADGTLDWFCLPIYDGPPLFGALLDARQGGSWRAGPRQPTLGQQHYVEDCAVLVTRWSGESWELELTDAMAWPWDNRTAEQGGGDGRVVLRRLRALSGVAPAVIDIRPRRDFAAPLDITPTADGATMVIHERTLTFWTSQPATVHPDRNRLAVAVDLREGE
;
A
#
# COMPACT_ATOMS: atom_id res chain seq x y z
N MET A 1 -8.33 21.87 -5.03
CA MET A 1 -9.06 20.84 -4.26
C MET A 1 -8.77 19.49 -4.92
N SER A 2 -7.87 18.66 -4.38
CA SER A 2 -7.73 17.30 -4.88
C SER A 2 -8.70 16.40 -4.12
N ASP A 3 -9.62 15.79 -4.86
CA ASP A 3 -10.55 14.79 -4.36
C ASP A 3 -9.80 13.58 -3.77
N PRO A 4 -10.48 12.71 -2.99
CA PRO A 4 -9.94 11.40 -2.68
C PRO A 4 -9.55 10.72 -4.00
N ILE A 5 -8.33 10.18 -4.07
CA ILE A 5 -8.01 9.27 -5.18
C ILE A 5 -9.04 8.13 -5.10
N PRO A 6 -9.85 7.91 -6.15
CA PRO A 6 -10.92 6.93 -6.09
C PRO A 6 -10.35 5.51 -5.90
N SER A 7 -11.14 4.63 -5.30
CA SER A 7 -10.90 3.19 -5.12
C SER A 7 -12.22 2.43 -5.30
N ILE A 8 -12.17 1.12 -5.55
CA ILE A 8 -13.37 0.30 -5.65
C ILE A 8 -13.69 -0.27 -4.26
N PRO A 9 -14.81 0.13 -3.60
CA PRO A 9 -15.11 -0.35 -2.26
C PRO A 9 -15.69 -1.78 -2.28
N TYR A 10 -15.42 -2.54 -1.21
CA TYR A 10 -16.03 -3.85 -0.93
C TYR A 10 -15.94 -4.85 -2.08
N LEU A 11 -14.72 -5.07 -2.58
CA LEU A 11 -14.50 -6.09 -3.59
C LEU A 11 -14.77 -7.50 -3.04
N PRO A 12 -15.22 -8.45 -3.89
CA PRO A 12 -15.37 -9.83 -3.48
C PRO A 12 -14.06 -10.39 -2.92
N ILE A 13 -14.13 -11.27 -1.93
CA ILE A 13 -12.94 -11.92 -1.35
C ILE A 13 -12.10 -12.60 -2.44
N ALA A 14 -12.74 -13.19 -3.45
CA ALA A 14 -12.06 -13.83 -4.59
C ALA A 14 -11.23 -12.86 -5.46
N SER A 15 -11.38 -11.54 -5.29
CA SER A 15 -10.61 -10.50 -5.97
C SER A 15 -9.41 -10.01 -5.15
N HIS A 16 -8.93 -10.81 -4.20
CA HIS A 16 -7.78 -10.47 -3.36
C HIS A 16 -6.68 -11.53 -3.45
N GLY A 17 -5.43 -11.07 -3.52
CA GLY A 17 -4.25 -11.85 -3.22
C GLY A 17 -3.80 -11.62 -1.78
N VAL A 18 -3.02 -12.56 -1.24
CA VAL A 18 -2.41 -12.51 0.09
C VAL A 18 -0.90 -12.41 -0.04
N ILE A 19 -0.28 -11.48 0.67
CA ILE A 19 1.17 -11.44 0.91
C ILE A 19 1.45 -11.61 2.40
N GLY A 20 2.60 -12.15 2.78
CA GLY A 20 2.92 -12.38 4.19
C GLY A 20 4.41 -12.53 4.45
N ASP A 21 4.80 -12.29 5.70
CA ASP A 21 6.18 -12.36 6.16
C ASP A 21 6.36 -13.40 7.27
N ARG A 22 5.54 -14.46 7.24
CA ARG A 22 5.31 -15.50 8.27
C ARG A 22 5.10 -15.01 9.73
N ARG A 23 4.95 -13.69 9.98
CA ARG A 23 4.49 -13.11 11.26
C ARG A 23 3.08 -12.54 11.14
N THR A 24 2.76 -11.94 9.99
CA THR A 24 1.45 -11.40 9.64
C THR A 24 1.20 -11.56 8.13
N ALA A 25 0.02 -11.14 7.67
CA ALA A 25 -0.35 -11.13 6.26
C ALA A 25 -1.18 -9.89 5.92
N ALA A 26 -1.11 -9.47 4.65
CA ALA A 26 -1.91 -8.39 4.09
C ALA A 26 -2.75 -8.91 2.92
N LEU A 27 -3.97 -8.40 2.79
CA LEU A 27 -4.83 -8.63 1.63
C LEU A 27 -4.66 -7.48 0.64
N ILE A 28 -4.47 -7.85 -0.63
CA ILE A 28 -4.28 -6.93 -1.76
C ILE A 28 -5.39 -7.18 -2.76
N ALA A 29 -6.32 -6.24 -2.86
CA ALA A 29 -7.37 -6.25 -3.85
C ALA A 29 -6.82 -6.10 -5.28
N ALA A 30 -7.54 -6.64 -6.27
CA ALA A 30 -7.17 -6.59 -7.67
C ALA A 30 -7.14 -5.17 -8.27
N ASP A 31 -7.66 -4.15 -7.59
CA ASP A 31 -7.49 -2.73 -7.96
C ASP A 31 -6.19 -2.11 -7.40
N GLY A 32 -5.36 -2.92 -6.73
CA GLY A 32 -4.09 -2.55 -6.14
C GLY A 32 -4.20 -1.98 -4.72
N THR A 33 -5.38 -2.07 -4.09
CA THR A 33 -5.59 -1.61 -2.72
C THR A 33 -5.18 -2.68 -1.72
N LEU A 34 -4.27 -2.34 -0.81
CA LEU A 34 -4.06 -3.06 0.43
C LEU A 34 -5.11 -2.54 1.43
N ASP A 35 -6.15 -3.33 1.67
CA ASP A 35 -7.34 -2.92 2.43
C ASP A 35 -7.55 -3.70 3.73
N TRP A 36 -6.75 -4.75 3.96
CA TRP A 36 -6.65 -5.45 5.23
C TRP A 36 -5.21 -5.77 5.61
N PHE A 37 -4.76 -5.31 6.77
CA PHE A 37 -3.43 -5.63 7.29
C PHE A 37 -3.31 -5.32 8.77
N CYS A 38 -3.00 -6.34 9.56
CA CYS A 38 -2.77 -6.22 10.99
C CYS A 38 -1.28 -6.11 11.32
N LEU A 39 -0.93 -5.18 12.21
CA LEU A 39 0.45 -4.96 12.65
C LEU A 39 0.58 -4.96 14.18
N PRO A 40 1.64 -5.60 14.73
CA PRO A 40 2.72 -6.31 14.03
C PRO A 40 2.46 -7.82 13.84
N ILE A 41 1.30 -8.30 14.28
CA ILE A 41 0.90 -9.72 14.31
C ILE A 41 -0.41 -9.93 13.56
N TYR A 42 -0.65 -11.18 13.17
CA TYR A 42 -1.75 -11.58 12.29
C TYR A 42 -3.15 -11.21 12.79
N ASP A 43 -3.41 -11.35 14.09
CA ASP A 43 -4.71 -11.13 14.75
C ASP A 43 -4.74 -9.84 15.60
N GLY A 44 -3.76 -8.96 15.40
CA GLY A 44 -3.69 -7.67 16.08
C GLY A 44 -4.65 -6.63 15.50
N PRO A 45 -4.64 -5.39 16.04
CA PRO A 45 -5.43 -4.30 15.49
C PRO A 45 -5.05 -4.00 14.03
N PRO A 46 -6.03 -3.83 13.12
CA PRO A 46 -5.76 -3.59 11.72
C PRO A 46 -5.16 -2.20 11.54
N LEU A 47 -4.02 -2.08 10.84
CA LEU A 47 -3.52 -0.81 10.34
C LEU A 47 -4.39 -0.32 9.17
N PHE A 48 -4.81 -1.25 8.32
CA PHE A 48 -5.74 -1.05 7.23
C PHE A 48 -6.90 -2.03 7.42
N GLY A 49 -8.12 -1.51 7.35
CA GLY A 49 -9.37 -2.19 7.61
C GLY A 49 -10.50 -1.75 6.68
N ALA A 50 -10.14 -1.19 5.51
CA ALA A 50 -11.11 -0.77 4.50
C ALA A 50 -11.98 -1.92 3.96
N LEU A 51 -11.53 -3.18 4.13
CA LEU A 51 -12.36 -4.36 3.89
C LEU A 51 -13.65 -4.37 4.75
N LEU A 52 -13.59 -3.86 5.99
CA LEU A 52 -14.73 -3.78 6.90
C LEU A 52 -15.46 -2.42 6.84
N ASP A 53 -14.70 -1.33 6.70
CA ASP A 53 -15.26 0.02 6.51
C ASP A 53 -14.43 0.79 5.49
N ALA A 54 -14.92 0.87 4.25
CA ALA A 54 -14.22 1.52 3.15
C ALA A 54 -13.96 3.03 3.37
N ARG A 55 -14.63 3.67 4.33
CA ARG A 55 -14.48 5.10 4.63
C ARG A 55 -13.53 5.35 5.80
N GLN A 56 -13.61 4.53 6.84
CA GLN A 56 -12.89 4.76 8.11
C GLN A 56 -11.76 3.77 8.37
N GLY A 57 -11.76 2.63 7.69
CA GLY A 57 -10.80 1.55 7.92
C GLY A 57 -9.39 1.83 7.40
N GLY A 58 -9.22 2.85 6.55
CA GLY A 58 -7.92 3.16 5.98
C GLY A 58 -7.42 2.11 4.99
N SER A 59 -6.52 2.53 4.09
CA SER A 59 -6.01 1.67 3.03
C SER A 59 -4.68 2.20 2.49
N TRP A 60 -3.98 1.36 1.74
CA TRP A 60 -2.87 1.77 0.88
C TRP A 60 -3.16 1.36 -0.56
N ARG A 61 -3.48 2.32 -1.42
CA ARG A 61 -3.72 2.10 -2.85
C ARG A 61 -2.45 2.37 -3.65
N ALA A 62 -2.12 1.47 -4.58
CA ALA A 62 -1.11 1.66 -5.59
C ALA A 62 -1.61 1.04 -6.91
N GLY A 63 -1.59 1.77 -8.03
CA GLY A 63 -2.11 1.23 -9.29
C GLY A 63 -2.48 2.33 -10.30
N PRO A 64 -3.31 2.03 -11.31
CA PRO A 64 -3.73 3.01 -12.28
C PRO A 64 -4.53 4.15 -11.63
N ARG A 65 -4.39 5.37 -12.14
CA ARG A 65 -5.07 6.56 -11.61
C ARG A 65 -6.59 6.36 -11.55
N GLN A 66 -7.16 5.83 -12.63
CA GLN A 66 -8.53 5.34 -12.64
C GLN A 66 -8.58 3.92 -12.07
N PRO A 67 -9.38 3.65 -11.04
CA PRO A 67 -9.51 2.31 -10.47
C PRO A 67 -10.09 1.34 -11.49
N THR A 68 -9.38 0.23 -11.68
CA THR A 68 -9.72 -0.85 -12.58
C THR A 68 -9.29 -2.16 -11.93
N LEU A 69 -10.04 -3.24 -12.16
CA LEU A 69 -9.63 -4.57 -11.72
C LEU A 69 -8.51 -5.10 -12.62
N GLY A 70 -7.40 -5.46 -12.00
CA GLY A 70 -6.25 -6.08 -12.65
C GLY A 70 -6.31 -7.60 -12.59
N GLN A 71 -5.40 -8.24 -13.31
CA GLN A 71 -5.18 -9.67 -13.22
C GLN A 71 -4.06 -9.93 -12.22
N GLN A 72 -4.33 -10.81 -11.25
CA GLN A 72 -3.39 -11.17 -10.21
C GLN A 72 -2.79 -12.56 -10.48
N HIS A 73 -1.49 -12.69 -10.26
CA HIS A 73 -0.81 -13.98 -10.21
C HIS A 73 0.36 -13.89 -9.23
N TYR A 74 0.77 -15.04 -8.71
CA TYR A 74 2.01 -15.14 -7.94
C TYR A 74 3.18 -15.42 -8.86
N VAL A 75 4.34 -14.85 -8.54
CA VAL A 75 5.60 -15.31 -9.11
C VAL A 75 5.82 -16.76 -8.67
N GLU A 76 6.29 -17.59 -9.60
CA GLU A 76 6.50 -19.03 -9.36
C GLU A 76 7.33 -19.28 -8.08
N ASP A 77 6.88 -20.24 -7.27
CA ASP A 77 7.52 -20.70 -6.04
C ASP A 77 7.78 -19.62 -4.96
N CYS A 78 7.11 -18.46 -4.98
CA CYS A 78 7.23 -17.47 -3.91
C CYS A 78 5.95 -16.67 -3.62
N ALA A 79 5.87 -16.11 -2.41
CA ALA A 79 4.73 -15.29 -1.94
C ALA A 79 4.81 -13.82 -2.42
N VAL A 80 5.23 -13.62 -3.67
CA VAL A 80 5.27 -12.31 -4.34
C VAL A 80 4.09 -12.21 -5.27
N LEU A 81 3.22 -11.24 -5.02
CA LEU A 81 2.00 -11.02 -5.79
C LEU A 81 2.26 -9.98 -6.89
N VAL A 82 1.84 -10.29 -8.10
CA VAL A 82 1.88 -9.38 -9.25
C VAL A 82 0.45 -9.08 -9.68
N THR A 83 0.11 -7.79 -9.76
CA THR A 83 -1.15 -7.31 -10.34
C THR A 83 -0.85 -6.54 -11.63
N ARG A 84 -1.51 -6.89 -12.73
CA ARG A 84 -1.35 -6.21 -14.03
C ARG A 84 -2.63 -5.57 -14.52
N TRP A 85 -2.49 -4.41 -15.16
CA TRP A 85 -3.57 -3.70 -15.84
C TRP A 85 -3.13 -3.32 -17.25
N SER A 86 -4.07 -3.38 -18.19
CA SER A 86 -3.91 -2.88 -19.55
C SER A 86 -4.84 -1.69 -19.75
N GLY A 87 -4.27 -0.54 -20.14
CA GLY A 87 -5.00 0.61 -20.65
C GLY A 87 -5.08 0.59 -22.18
N GLU A 88 -5.52 1.71 -22.76
CA GLU A 88 -5.61 1.85 -24.22
C GLU A 88 -4.23 1.80 -24.91
N SER A 89 -3.21 2.41 -24.28
CA SER A 89 -1.87 2.58 -24.85
C SER A 89 -0.74 2.34 -23.84
N TRP A 90 -1.05 1.69 -22.71
CA TRP A 90 -0.09 1.44 -21.64
C TRP A 90 -0.40 0.13 -20.92
N GLU A 91 0.64 -0.47 -20.33
CA GLU A 91 0.52 -1.59 -19.40
C GLU A 91 1.21 -1.24 -18.08
N LEU A 92 0.56 -1.53 -16.96
CA LEU A 92 1.07 -1.26 -15.62
C LEU A 92 1.14 -2.54 -14.83
N GLU A 93 2.23 -2.71 -14.10
CA GLU A 93 2.46 -3.81 -13.18
C GLU A 93 2.70 -3.28 -11.77
N LEU A 94 2.05 -3.90 -10.79
CA LEU A 94 2.34 -3.75 -9.38
C LEU A 94 2.90 -5.06 -8.85
N THR A 95 4.08 -5.02 -8.25
CA THR A 95 4.66 -6.13 -7.49
C THR A 95 4.55 -5.83 -6.00
N ASP A 96 3.93 -6.74 -5.26
CA ASP A 96 3.70 -6.66 -3.82
C ASP A 96 4.40 -7.82 -3.10
N ALA A 97 5.17 -7.50 -2.06
CA ALA A 97 5.86 -8.47 -1.23
C ALA A 97 6.01 -7.96 0.20
N MET A 98 6.19 -8.89 1.14
CA MET A 98 6.63 -8.53 2.48
C MET A 98 8.05 -9.06 2.72
N ALA A 99 8.93 -8.20 3.24
CA ALA A 99 10.27 -8.62 3.56
C ALA A 99 10.23 -9.53 4.79
N TRP A 100 10.82 -10.72 4.68
CA TRP A 100 10.93 -11.64 5.80
C TRP A 100 11.71 -10.97 6.95
N PRO A 101 11.18 -10.92 8.18
CA PRO A 101 11.84 -10.32 9.33
C PRO A 101 12.90 -11.28 9.86
N TRP A 102 13.93 -11.57 9.07
CA TRP A 102 15.16 -12.10 9.63
C TRP A 102 15.93 -10.94 10.24
N ASP A 103 16.26 -11.11 11.52
CA ASP A 103 17.40 -10.53 12.22
C ASP A 103 17.33 -9.16 12.93
N ASN A 104 18.47 -8.98 13.61
CA ASN A 104 18.92 -8.18 14.75
C ASN A 104 18.78 -6.67 14.59
N ARG A 105 17.74 -6.20 13.88
CA ARG A 105 17.40 -4.78 13.79
C ARG A 105 17.41 -4.17 15.19
N THR A 106 18.14 -3.07 15.34
CA THR A 106 18.08 -2.30 16.58
C THR A 106 16.65 -1.79 16.78
N ALA A 107 16.30 -1.38 18.00
CA ALA A 107 14.99 -0.78 18.26
C ALA A 107 14.69 0.39 17.30
N GLU A 108 15.72 1.16 16.94
CA GLU A 108 15.66 2.29 15.99
C GLU A 108 15.38 1.86 14.54
N GLN A 109 15.76 0.64 14.16
CA GLN A 109 15.49 0.04 12.85
C GLN A 109 14.15 -0.72 12.81
N GLY A 110 13.31 -0.56 13.84
CA GLY A 110 12.03 -1.24 14.00
C GLY A 110 12.09 -2.52 14.84
N GLY A 111 13.27 -2.94 15.32
CA GLY A 111 13.43 -4.09 16.21
C GLY A 111 12.84 -5.40 15.68
N GLY A 112 12.47 -6.30 16.60
CA GLY A 112 11.79 -7.57 16.27
C GLY A 112 10.34 -7.43 15.80
N ASP A 113 9.75 -6.24 15.96
CA ASP A 113 8.36 -5.92 15.61
C ASP A 113 8.21 -5.24 14.26
N GLY A 114 9.30 -4.75 13.67
CA GLY A 114 9.29 -4.07 12.38
C GLY A 114 8.80 -5.01 11.28
N ARG A 115 7.89 -4.52 10.46
CA ARG A 115 7.36 -5.22 9.27
C ARG A 115 7.55 -4.30 8.08
N VAL A 116 7.90 -4.85 6.93
CA VAL A 116 8.13 -4.06 5.71
C VAL A 116 7.28 -4.63 4.60
N VAL A 117 6.40 -3.78 4.06
CA VAL A 117 5.65 -4.06 2.84
C VAL A 117 6.37 -3.31 1.71
N LEU A 118 6.78 -4.05 0.69
CA LEU A 118 7.40 -3.54 -0.51
C LEU A 118 6.36 -3.56 -1.62
N ARG A 119 6.14 -2.39 -2.24
CA ARG A 119 5.21 -2.22 -3.35
C ARG A 119 5.92 -1.48 -4.46
N ARG A 120 6.06 -2.11 -5.64
CA ARG A 120 6.72 -1.52 -6.81
C ARG A 120 5.74 -1.41 -7.96
N LEU A 121 5.48 -0.19 -8.39
CA LEU A 121 4.80 0.08 -9.66
C LEU A 121 5.81 0.19 -10.79
N ARG A 122 5.48 -0.37 -11.95
CA ARG A 122 6.28 -0.27 -13.16
C ARG A 122 5.40 -0.18 -14.40
N ALA A 123 5.69 0.74 -15.32
CA ALA A 123 5.08 0.72 -16.64
C ALA A 123 5.81 -0.31 -17.53
N LEU A 124 5.07 -1.31 -18.03
CA LEU A 124 5.61 -2.34 -18.92
C LEU A 124 5.65 -1.88 -20.38
N SER A 125 4.73 -1.01 -20.76
CA SER A 125 4.69 -0.36 -22.08
C SER A 125 3.97 0.98 -22.00
N GLY A 126 4.33 1.91 -22.90
CA GLY A 126 3.65 3.19 -23.04
C GLY A 126 3.87 4.15 -21.85
N VAL A 127 2.86 4.98 -21.58
CA VAL A 127 2.86 5.94 -20.46
C VAL A 127 1.66 5.68 -19.57
N ALA A 128 1.87 5.07 -18.40
CA ALA A 128 0.82 4.64 -17.50
C ALA A 128 0.54 5.72 -16.43
N PRO A 129 -0.67 6.30 -16.37
CA PRO A 129 -1.06 7.20 -15.30
C PRO A 129 -1.25 6.39 -14.01
N ALA A 130 -0.36 6.57 -13.04
CA ALA A 130 -0.32 5.82 -11.80
C ALA A 130 -0.52 6.71 -10.57
N VAL A 131 -0.93 6.09 -9.48
CA VAL A 131 -1.15 6.74 -8.19
C VAL A 131 -0.70 5.86 -7.03
N ILE A 132 -0.31 6.52 -5.95
CA ILE A 132 -0.16 5.93 -4.61
C ILE A 132 -1.00 6.79 -3.65
N ASP A 133 -1.87 6.19 -2.85
CA ASP A 133 -2.64 6.89 -1.80
C ASP A 133 -2.60 6.06 -0.52
N ILE A 134 -2.07 6.63 0.56
CA ILE A 134 -1.87 5.93 1.83
C ILE A 134 -2.64 6.67 2.92
N ARG A 135 -3.55 5.94 3.58
CA ARG A 135 -4.38 6.42 4.69
C ARG A 135 -4.38 5.37 5.80
N PRO A 136 -3.36 5.35 6.67
CA PRO A 136 -3.36 4.39 7.78
C PRO A 136 -4.43 4.74 8.79
N ARG A 137 -5.14 3.72 9.30
CA ARG A 137 -6.18 3.86 10.31
C ARG A 137 -6.12 2.69 11.29
N ARG A 138 -5.10 2.71 12.15
CA ARG A 138 -4.90 1.65 13.15
C ARG A 138 -6.09 1.58 14.09
N ASP A 139 -6.76 0.44 14.10
CA ASP A 139 -8.00 0.24 14.85
C ASP A 139 -9.05 1.33 14.54
N PHE A 140 -9.16 1.70 13.26
CA PHE A 140 -10.08 2.73 12.75
C PHE A 140 -9.81 4.16 13.26
N ALA A 141 -8.75 4.38 14.04
CA ALA A 141 -8.34 5.70 14.50
C ALA A 141 -7.47 6.42 13.46
N ALA A 142 -7.54 7.76 13.42
CA ALA A 142 -6.59 8.54 12.62
C ALA A 142 -5.19 8.54 13.25
N PRO A 143 -4.11 8.68 12.46
CA PRO A 143 -2.81 9.10 12.98
C PRO A 143 -2.94 10.39 13.78
N LEU A 144 -2.13 10.49 14.83
CA LEU A 144 -2.04 11.70 15.66
C LEU A 144 -1.19 12.75 14.97
N ASP A 145 -0.08 12.32 14.39
CA ASP A 145 0.90 13.18 13.74
C ASP A 145 1.36 12.57 12.41
N ILE A 146 1.68 13.47 11.48
CA ILE A 146 2.23 13.16 10.17
C ILE A 146 3.30 14.20 9.84
N THR A 147 4.53 13.74 9.72
CA THR A 147 5.70 14.57 9.48
C THR A 147 6.27 14.24 8.11
N PRO A 148 6.28 15.18 7.16
CA PRO A 148 6.97 14.99 5.89
C PRO A 148 8.44 14.67 6.08
N THR A 149 8.98 13.77 5.27
CA THR A 149 10.41 13.49 5.16
C THR A 149 10.88 13.81 3.75
N ALA A 150 12.20 13.74 3.47
CA ALA A 150 12.73 14.01 2.13
C ALA A 150 12.05 13.17 1.03
N ASP A 151 11.83 11.88 1.32
CA ASP A 151 11.31 10.90 0.35
C ASP A 151 9.96 10.29 0.78
N GLY A 152 9.15 11.01 1.57
CA GLY A 152 7.86 10.48 2.04
C GLY A 152 7.33 11.12 3.31
N ALA A 153 6.93 10.30 4.29
CA ALA A 153 6.43 10.77 5.57
C ALA A 153 6.59 9.73 6.69
N THR A 154 6.70 10.24 7.91
CA THR A 154 6.54 9.46 9.14
C THR A 154 5.18 9.78 9.76
N MET A 155 4.47 8.76 10.24
CA MET A 155 3.19 8.91 10.93
C MET A 155 3.23 8.22 12.29
N VAL A 156 2.64 8.82 13.31
CA VAL A 156 2.50 8.23 14.66
C VAL A 156 1.05 7.87 14.92
N ILE A 157 0.80 6.61 15.25
CA ILE A 157 -0.55 6.11 15.55
C ILE A 157 -0.51 5.06 16.67
N HIS A 158 -1.22 5.32 17.77
CA HIS A 158 -1.27 4.44 18.95
C HIS A 158 0.12 3.90 19.36
N GLU A 159 1.08 4.81 19.59
CA GLU A 159 2.47 4.52 20.01
C GLU A 159 3.33 3.76 18.97
N ARG A 160 2.85 3.60 17.74
CA ARG A 160 3.62 3.03 16.63
C ARG A 160 4.04 4.12 15.66
N THR A 161 5.29 4.07 15.24
CA THR A 161 5.82 4.89 14.15
C THR A 161 5.76 4.12 12.85
N LEU A 162 5.12 4.70 11.84
CA LEU A 162 5.05 4.19 10.48
C LEU A 162 5.91 5.09 9.59
N THR A 163 6.80 4.49 8.83
CA THR A 163 7.62 5.22 7.85
C THR A 163 7.16 4.83 6.45
N PHE A 164 6.78 5.83 5.67
CA PHE A 164 6.43 5.68 4.26
C PHE A 164 7.53 6.32 3.42
N TRP A 165 8.06 5.53 2.50
CA TRP A 165 9.07 5.97 1.54
C TRP A 165 8.55 5.75 0.12
N THR A 166 8.90 6.64 -0.79
CA THR A 166 8.59 6.55 -2.21
C THR A 166 9.73 7.14 -3.03
N SER A 167 10.05 6.52 -4.16
CA SER A 167 11.01 7.06 -5.14
C SER A 167 10.45 8.26 -5.93
N GLN A 168 9.15 8.51 -5.84
CA GLN A 168 8.44 9.59 -6.51
C GLN A 168 8.03 10.68 -5.53
N PRO A 169 8.06 11.97 -5.92
CA PRO A 169 7.63 13.07 -5.06
C PRO A 169 6.22 12.84 -4.49
N ALA A 170 6.10 12.90 -3.17
CA ALA A 170 4.84 12.74 -2.46
C ALA A 170 4.27 14.09 -2.01
N THR A 171 2.96 14.21 -2.11
CA THR A 171 2.19 15.25 -1.42
C THR A 171 1.69 14.68 -0.09
N VAL A 172 2.12 15.29 1.00
CA VAL A 172 1.66 14.96 2.35
C VAL A 172 0.49 15.89 2.69
N HIS A 173 -0.62 15.33 3.15
CA HIS A 173 -1.81 16.08 3.56
C HIS A 173 -2.10 15.88 5.05
N PRO A 174 -1.56 16.73 5.93
CA PRO A 174 -1.71 16.55 7.37
C PRO A 174 -3.16 16.51 7.84
N ASP A 175 -3.98 17.46 7.41
CA ASP A 175 -5.40 17.56 7.80
C ASP A 175 -6.26 16.36 7.37
N ARG A 176 -5.74 15.54 6.44
CA ARG A 176 -6.42 14.35 5.91
C ARG A 176 -5.76 13.05 6.33
N ASN A 177 -4.65 13.12 7.08
CA ASN A 177 -3.85 11.97 7.47
C ASN A 177 -3.50 11.05 6.29
N ARG A 178 -3.07 11.65 5.17
CA ARG A 178 -2.74 10.90 3.96
C ARG A 178 -1.43 11.33 3.31
N LEU A 179 -0.78 10.38 2.66
CA LEU A 179 0.28 10.61 1.69
C LEU A 179 -0.23 10.23 0.30
N ALA A 180 -0.02 11.08 -0.70
CA ALA A 180 -0.44 10.81 -2.07
C ALA A 180 0.68 11.09 -3.09
N VAL A 181 0.77 10.23 -4.10
CA VAL A 181 1.63 10.38 -5.28
C VAL A 181 0.72 10.25 -6.50
N ALA A 182 0.92 11.12 -7.48
CA ALA A 182 0.37 10.97 -8.82
C ALA A 182 1.49 11.18 -9.82
N VAL A 183 1.69 10.21 -10.71
CA VAL A 183 2.79 10.20 -11.66
C VAL A 183 2.34 9.55 -12.95
N ASP A 184 2.90 9.96 -14.08
CA ASP A 184 2.75 9.28 -15.36
C ASP A 184 4.05 8.51 -15.61
N LEU A 185 4.04 7.19 -15.37
CA LEU A 185 5.22 6.33 -15.50
C LEU A 185 5.45 5.99 -16.96
N ARG A 186 6.66 6.21 -17.47
CA ARG A 186 7.07 5.78 -18.80
C ARG A 186 7.54 4.34 -18.77
N GLU A 187 7.43 3.67 -19.91
CA GLU A 187 7.95 2.31 -20.11
C GLU A 187 9.35 2.12 -19.48
N GLY A 188 9.43 1.15 -18.57
CA GLY A 188 10.65 0.83 -17.84
C GLY A 188 10.82 1.52 -16.48
N GLU A 189 10.14 2.65 -16.24
CA GLU A 189 10.08 3.36 -14.95
C GLU A 189 9.22 2.61 -13.92
#